data_AF-A0A1I5IFU4-F1
#
_entry.id   AF-A0A1I5IFU4-F1
#
_cell.length_a   1.000
_cell.length_b   1.000
_cell.length_c   1.000
_cell.angle_alpha   90.00
_cell.angle_beta   90.00
_cell.angle_gamma   90.00
#
_symmetry.space_group_name_H-M   'P 1'
#
loop_
_entity.id
_entity.type
_entity.pdbx_description
1 polymer ?
#
loop_
_entity_poly.entity_id
_entity_poly.type
_entity_poly.pdbx_seq_one_letter_code
_entity_poly.pdbx_strand_id
1 'polypeptide(L)' 'MARLNVWVPDELAARARAQSLNVSALTQQALAAELDRQATDTWLAELPAPRRPVAHTTAAAALDAARAEFDADPEPGARE' A
#
# COMPACT_ATOMS: atom_id res chain seq x y z
N MET A 1 18.60 -7.35 -6.74
CA MET A 1 17.45 -6.90 -7.55
C MET A 1 17.21 -7.91 -8.66
N ALA A 2 15.94 -8.22 -8.97
CA ALA A 2 15.57 -9.05 -10.12
C ALA A 2 15.64 -8.23 -11.42
N ARG A 3 16.00 -8.87 -12.54
CA ARG A 3 16.00 -8.24 -13.86
C ARG A 3 14.65 -8.44 -14.53
N LEU A 4 14.02 -7.34 -14.95
CA LEU A 4 12.76 -7.32 -15.70
C LEU A 4 13.01 -6.75 -17.10
N ASN A 5 12.45 -7.36 -18.14
CA ASN A 5 12.43 -6.79 -19.49
C ASN A 5 11.05 -6.16 -19.74
N VAL A 6 11.02 -4.91 -20.18
CA VAL A 6 9.80 -4.17 -20.49
C VAL A 6 9.76 -3.87 -21.98
N TRP A 7 8.65 -4.24 -22.63
CA TRP A 7 8.42 -3.95 -24.04
C TRP A 7 7.69 -2.63 -24.20
N VAL A 8 8.20 -1.77 -25.07
CA VAL A 8 7.64 -0.45 -25.38
C VAL A 8 7.66 -0.24 -26.89
N PRO A 9 6.77 0.60 -27.44
CA PRO A 9 6.83 0.99 -28.86
C PRO A 9 8.17 1.62 -29.22
N ASP A 10 8.66 1.34 -30.44
CA ASP A 10 9.98 1.82 -30.90
C ASP A 10 10.11 3.34 -30.85
N GLU A 11 9.07 4.07 -31.26
CA GLU A 11 9.03 5.53 -31.21
C GLU A 11 9.18 6.05 -29.77
N LEU A 12 8.56 5.38 -28.80
CA LEU A 12 8.69 5.75 -27.39
C LEU A 12 10.11 5.46 -26.88
N ALA A 13 10.67 4.32 -27.28
CA ALA A 13 12.03 3.95 -26.92
C ALA A 13 13.07 4.91 -27.51
N ALA A 14 12.87 5.37 -28.75
CA ALA A 14 13.72 6.36 -29.42
C ALA A 14 13.66 7.70 -28.69
N ARG A 15 12.46 8.19 -28.37
CA ARG A 15 12.27 9.44 -27.61
C ARG A 15 12.87 9.39 -26.21
N ALA A 16 12.68 8.28 -25.49
CA ALA A 16 13.25 8.10 -24.16
C ALA A 16 14.78 8.11 -24.19
N ARG A 17 15.40 7.46 -25.19
CA ARG A 17 16.86 7.47 -25.39
C ARG A 17 17.38 8.86 -25.76
N ALA A 18 16.71 9.56 -26.66
CA ALA A 18 17.10 10.92 -27.07
C ALA A 18 17.13 11.89 -25.87
N GLN A 19 16.24 11.68 -24.90
CA GLN A 19 16.16 12.48 -23.67
C GLN A 19 16.95 11.87 -22.49
N SER A 20 17.73 10.80 -22.71
CA SER A 20 18.51 10.11 -21.67
C SER A 20 17.69 9.72 -20.43
N LEU A 21 16.43 9.32 -20.62
CA LEU A 21 15.57 8.95 -19.50
C LEU A 21 16.04 7.67 -18.82
N ASN A 22 15.99 7.65 -17.49
CA ASN A 22 16.22 6.45 -16.70
C ASN A 22 14.95 5.59 -16.68
N VAL A 23 14.77 4.77 -17.72
CA VAL A 23 13.61 3.89 -17.89
C VAL A 23 13.42 2.93 -16.70
N SER A 24 14.52 2.43 -16.13
CA SER A 24 14.47 1.54 -14.97
C SER A 24 13.88 2.24 -13.74
N ALA A 25 14.32 3.46 -13.43
CA ALA A 25 13.79 4.23 -12.31
C ALA A 25 12.31 4.57 -12.50
N LEU A 26 11.94 5.03 -13.71
CA LEU A 26 10.55 5.34 -14.05
C LEU A 26 9.64 4.11 -13.94
N THR A 27 10.13 2.95 -14.40
CA THR A 27 9.40 1.68 -14.29
C THR A 27 9.22 1.29 -12.83
N GLN A 28 10.27 1.39 -12.00
CA GLN A 28 10.19 1.06 -10.57
C GLN A 28 9.19 1.97 -9.84
N GLN A 29 9.22 3.27 -10.11
CA GLN A 29 8.27 4.22 -9.53
C GLN A 29 6.83 3.92 -9.94
N ALA A 30 6.60 3.61 -11.22
CA ALA A 30 5.27 3.25 -11.70
C ALA A 30 4.75 1.94 -11.07
N LEU A 31 5.63 0.94 -10.92
CA LEU A 31 5.29 -0.32 -10.27
C LEU A 31 4.97 -0.13 -8.79
N ALA A 32 5.80 0.61 -8.06
CA ALA A 32 5.55 0.92 -6.64
C ALA A 32 4.22 1.66 -6.47
N ALA A 33 3.96 2.68 -7.28
CA ALA A 33 2.72 3.44 -7.21
C ALA A 33 1.49 2.59 -7.54
N GLU A 34 1.58 1.64 -8.47
CA GLU A 34 0.46 0.72 -8.74
C GLU A 34 0.25 -0.27 -7.60
N LEU A 35 1.33 -0.82 -7.04
CA LEU A 35 1.23 -1.71 -5.89
C LEU A 35 0.60 -1.00 -4.68
N ASP A 36 1.00 0.25 -4.41
CA ASP A 36 0.40 1.06 -3.34
C ASP A 36 -1.09 1.34 -3.61
N ARG A 37 -1.46 1.63 -4.86
CA ARG A 37 -2.87 1.81 -5.23
C ARG A 37 -3.71 0.55 -5.00
N GLN A 38 -3.12 -0.63 -5.21
CA GLN A 38 -3.80 -1.92 -5.04
C GLN A 38 -3.65 -2.52 -3.65
N ALA A 39 -2.85 -1.92 -2.77
CA ALA A 39 -2.50 -2.50 -1.47
C ALA A 39 -3.73 -2.72 -0.60
N THR A 40 -4.62 -1.72 -0.52
CA THR A 40 -5.86 -1.82 0.28
C THR A 40 -6.78 -2.92 -0.22
N ASP A 41 -7.02 -2.99 -1.54
CA ASP A 41 -7.89 -4.01 -2.13
C ASP A 41 -7.32 -5.42 -1.95
N THR A 42 -6.00 -5.55 -2.11
CA THR A 42 -5.28 -6.80 -1.87
C THR A 42 -5.44 -7.23 -0.41
N TRP A 43 -5.21 -6.31 0.53
CA TRP A 43 -5.39 -6.57 1.96
C TRP A 43 -6.83 -6.96 2.30
N LEU A 44 -7.83 -6.28 1.72
CA LEU A 44 -9.25 -6.63 1.91
C LEU A 44 -9.57 -8.03 1.40
N ALA A 45 -8.97 -8.45 0.28
CA ALA A 45 -9.17 -9.79 -0.28
C ALA A 45 -8.57 -10.90 0.58
N GLU A 46 -7.57 -10.59 1.41
CA GLU A 46 -6.97 -11.52 2.37
C GLU A 46 -7.82 -11.69 3.65
N LEU A 47 -8.77 -10.77 3.90
CA LEU A 47 -9.62 -10.86 5.09
C LEU A 47 -10.60 -12.04 4.99
N PRO A 48 -10.79 -12.80 6.08
CA PRO A 48 -11.77 -13.86 6.10
C PRO A 48 -13.17 -13.29 5.89
N ALA A 49 -13.99 -14.01 5.12
CA ALA A 49 -15.38 -13.62 4.89
C ALA A 49 -16.13 -13.47 6.23
N PRO A 50 -16.93 -12.40 6.41
CA PRO A 50 -17.65 -12.18 7.65
C PRO A 50 -18.65 -13.32 7.90
N ARG A 51 -18.52 -13.96 9.07
CA ARG A 51 -19.36 -15.12 9.43
C ARG A 51 -20.81 -14.76 9.70
N ARG A 52 -21.10 -13.50 10.05
CA ARG A 52 -22.43 -12.97 10.36
C ARG A 52 -22.46 -11.45 10.21
N PRO A 53 -23.62 -10.86 9.90
CA PRO A 53 -23.81 -9.41 9.99
C PRO A 53 -23.56 -8.91 11.42
N VAL A 54 -23.01 -7.71 11.56
CA VAL A 54 -22.80 -7.02 12.83
C VAL A 54 -23.50 -5.66 12.76
N ALA A 55 -24.18 -5.27 13.84
CA ALA A 55 -24.81 -3.95 13.91
C ALA A 55 -23.74 -2.86 13.88
N HIS A 56 -23.98 -1.80 13.10
CA HIS A 56 -23.04 -0.69 12.95
C HIS A 56 -22.62 -0.08 14.29
N THR A 57 -23.56 0.09 15.22
CA THR A 57 -23.30 0.62 16.56
C THR A 57 -22.35 -0.25 17.37
N THR A 58 -22.45 -1.57 17.24
CA THR A 58 -21.52 -2.52 17.89
C THR A 58 -20.12 -2.42 17.30
N ALA A 59 -20.00 -2.27 15.97
CA ALA A 59 -18.72 -2.08 15.32
C ALA A 59 -18.06 -0.74 15.72
N ALA A 60 -18.84 0.35 15.75
CA ALA A 60 -18.35 1.66 16.18
C ALA A 60 -17.85 1.65 17.63
N ALA A 61 -18.63 1.07 18.54
CA ALA A 61 -18.23 0.94 19.95
C ALA A 61 -16.95 0.12 20.13
N ALA A 62 -16.76 -0.95 19.35
CA ALA A 62 -15.53 -1.74 19.39
C ALA A 62 -14.31 -0.96 18.89
N LEU A 63 -14.46 -0.14 17.84
CA LEU A 63 -13.40 0.73 17.34
C LEU A 63 -13.01 1.81 18.35
N ASP A 64 -13.99 2.43 19.01
CA ASP A 64 -13.74 3.44 20.03
C ASP A 64 -13.04 2.83 21.26
N ALA A 65 -13.43 1.62 21.67
CA ALA A 65 -12.75 0.89 22.74
C ALA A 65 -11.29 0.57 22.38
N ALA A 66 -11.02 0.09 21.17
CA ALA A 66 -9.66 -0.18 20.71
C ALA A 66 -8.80 1.10 20.65
N ARG A 67 -9.36 2.22 20.19
CA ARG A 67 -8.66 3.52 20.22
C ARG A 67 -8.30 3.94 21.63
N ALA A 68 -9.24 3.82 22.57
CA ALA A 68 -9.01 4.15 23.97
C ALA A 68 -7.90 3.27 24.60
N GLU A 69 -7.77 2.02 24.18
CA GLU A 69 -6.67 1.13 24.60
C GLU A 69 -5.30 1.66 24.14
N PHE A 70 -5.18 2.07 22.87
CA PHE A 70 -3.94 2.67 22.34
C PHE A 70 -3.58 4.00 23.02
N ASP A 71 -4.56 4.84 23.30
CA ASP A 71 -4.33 6.14 23.97
C ASP A 71 -4.01 5.97 25.48
N ALA A 72 -4.39 4.83 26.07
CA ALA A 72 -4.18 4.52 27.48
C ALA A 72 -2.85 3.82 27.78
N ASP A 73 -2.04 3.49 26.78
CA ASP A 73 -0.70 2.90 26.95
C ASP A 73 0.39 4.00 26.85
N PRO A 74 0.83 4.59 27.98
CA PRO A 74 1.96 5.51 27.94
C PRO A 74 3.25 4.72 27.72
N GLU A 75 3.96 5.00 26.62
CA GLU A 75 5.33 4.58 26.32
C GLU A 75 6.15 4.26 27.60
N PRO A 76 6.44 2.98 27.90
CA PRO A 76 7.34 2.63 29.00
C PRO A 76 8.78 2.84 28.53
N GLY A 77 9.25 4.09 28.52
CA GLY A 77 10.63 4.38 28.10
C GLY A 77 11.16 5.81 28.25
N ALA A 78 10.33 6.81 28.53
CA ALA A 78 10.82 8.19 28.72
C ALA A 78 11.07 8.52 30.21
N ARG A 79 11.89 7.72 30.90
CA ARG A 79 12.52 8.12 32.17
C ARG A 79 13.94 7.55 32.28
N GLU A 80 14.86 8.50 32.48
CA GLU A 80 16.27 8.42 32.89
C GLU A 80 17.34 8.19 31.82
#